data_AF-A0A7Y5J3N5-F1
#
_entry.id   AF-A0A7Y5J3N5-F1
#
_cell.length_a   1.000
_cell.length_b   1.000
_cell.length_c   1.000
_cell.angle_alpha   90.00
_cell.angle_beta   90.00
_cell.angle_gamma   90.00
#
_symmetry.space_group_name_H-M   'P 1'
#
loop_
_entity.id
_entity.type
_entity.pdbx_description
1 polymer ?
#
loop_
_entity_poly.entity_id
_entity_poly.type
_entity_poly.pdbx_seq_one_letter_code
_entity_poly.pdbx_strand_id
1 'polypeptide(L)'
;APDKLTLRFKTARPHPLLPNDLVAIRIVPKRIAEAAKTDDFNSGKAMIGTGPYKFKEYVAGDRVVLEGAFHLNNERRRRALRGSGS
;
A
#
# COMPACT_ATOMS: atom_id res chain seq x y z
N ALA A 1 -19.62 8.68 -8.73
CA ALA A 1 -19.97 7.65 -7.72
C ALA A 1 -21.14 8.17 -6.89
N PRO A 2 -22.02 7.30 -6.36
CA PRO A 2 -23.18 7.75 -5.59
C PRO A 2 -22.80 8.47 -4.29
N ASP A 3 -21.59 8.25 -3.77
CA ASP A 3 -21.01 8.97 -2.62
C ASP A 3 -19.46 8.88 -2.63
N LYS A 4 -18.80 9.36 -1.57
CA LYS A 4 -17.33 9.45 -1.45
C LYS A 4 -16.61 8.11 -1.30
N LEU A 5 -17.28 7.06 -0.82
CA LEU A 5 -16.67 5.75 -0.51
C LEU A 5 -17.23 4.61 -1.36
N THR A 6 -18.20 4.88 -2.24
CA THR A 6 -18.80 3.87 -3.10
C THR A 6 -18.24 3.91 -4.53
N LEU A 7 -17.84 2.75 -5.06
CA LEU A 7 -17.46 2.59 -6.47
C LEU A 7 -18.52 1.78 -7.21
N ARG A 8 -18.83 2.17 -8.45
CA ARG A 8 -19.72 1.41 -9.35
C ARG A 8 -18.89 0.93 -10.54
N PHE A 9 -18.73 -0.38 -10.67
CA PHE A 9 -18.07 -1.01 -11.81
C PHE A 9 -19.11 -1.35 -12.89
N LYS A 10 -18.79 -1.05 -14.14
CA LYS A 10 -19.59 -1.44 -15.32
C LYS A 10 -18.70 -2.25 -16.24
N THR A 11 -19.08 -3.49 -16.51
CA THR A 11 -18.38 -4.39 -17.43
C THR A 11 -19.15 -4.50 -18.74
N ALA A 12 -18.45 -4.78 -19.84
CA ALA A 12 -19.09 -4.94 -21.15
C ALA A 12 -19.95 -6.22 -21.25
N ARG A 13 -19.60 -7.24 -20.45
CA ARG A 13 -20.27 -8.55 -20.34
C ARG A 13 -20.25 -8.99 -18.88
N PRO A 14 -21.07 -10.00 -18.47
CA PRO A 14 -20.95 -10.60 -17.14
C PRO A 14 -19.51 -11.04 -16.86
N HIS A 15 -18.96 -10.62 -15.72
CA HIS A 15 -17.58 -10.94 -15.33
C HIS A 15 -17.52 -11.43 -13.88
N PRO A 16 -17.70 -12.75 -13.63
CA PRO A 16 -17.78 -13.31 -12.28
C PRO A 16 -16.47 -13.19 -11.49
N LEU A 17 -15.34 -13.15 -12.17
CA LEU A 17 -14.01 -13.08 -11.54
C LEU A 17 -13.54 -11.65 -11.29
N LEU A 18 -14.36 -10.63 -11.58
CA LEU A 18 -14.00 -9.24 -11.34
C LEU A 18 -13.46 -8.99 -9.92
N PRO A 19 -14.04 -9.53 -8.82
CA PRO A 19 -13.47 -9.34 -7.48
C PRO A 19 -12.05 -9.87 -7.33
N ASN A 20 -11.74 -11.00 -7.97
CA ASN A 20 -10.40 -11.58 -7.94
C ASN A 20 -9.41 -10.73 -8.75
N ASP A 21 -9.83 -10.24 -9.91
CA ASP A 21 -9.00 -9.37 -10.75
C ASP A 21 -8.70 -8.03 -10.06
N LEU A 22 -9.63 -7.50 -9.27
CA LEU A 22 -9.42 -6.27 -8.51
C LEU A 22 -8.30 -6.39 -7.46
N VAL A 23 -7.93 -7.60 -7.02
CA VAL A 23 -6.79 -7.82 -6.12
C VAL A 23 -5.46 -7.42 -6.79
N ALA A 24 -5.37 -7.52 -8.12
CA ALA A 24 -4.17 -7.12 -8.86
C ALA A 24 -4.05 -5.60 -9.01
N ILE A 25 -5.15 -4.86 -8.81
CA ILE A 25 -5.21 -3.41 -9.01
C ILE A 25 -4.84 -2.72 -7.69
N ARG A 26 -3.71 -2.01 -7.71
CA ARG A 26 -3.23 -1.24 -6.55
C ARG A 26 -3.88 0.14 -6.52
N ILE A 27 -4.35 0.56 -5.35
CA ILE A 27 -4.90 1.89 -5.13
C ILE A 27 -3.78 2.86 -4.76
N VAL A 28 -3.66 3.96 -5.50
CA VAL A 28 -2.65 5.01 -5.30
C VAL A 28 -3.36 6.33 -5.00
N PRO A 29 -2.84 7.18 -4.09
CA PRO A 29 -3.42 8.50 -3.85
C PRO A 29 -3.43 9.35 -5.13
N LYS A 30 -4.58 9.95 -5.46
CA LYS A 30 -4.78 10.77 -6.66
C LYS A 30 -3.67 11.79 -6.93
N ARG A 31 -3.28 12.55 -5.90
CA ARG A 31 -2.20 13.57 -5.98
C ARG A 31 -0.84 13.01 -6.45
N ILE A 32 -0.57 11.75 -6.16
CA ILE A 32 0.68 11.08 -6.59
C ILE A 32 0.51 10.60 -8.03
N ALA A 33 -0.63 9.97 -8.34
CA ALA A 33 -0.92 9.48 -9.68
C ALA A 33 -0.93 10.60 -10.74
N GLU A 34 -1.32 11.82 -10.38
CA GLU A 34 -1.35 12.97 -11.29
C GLU A 34 0.02 13.64 -11.50
N ALA A 35 0.98 13.45 -10.58
CA ALA A 35 2.25 14.18 -10.58
C ALA A 35 3.49 13.29 -10.80
N ALA A 36 3.44 12.03 -10.38
CA ALA A 36 4.56 11.11 -10.44
C ALA A 36 4.74 10.52 -11.84
N LYS A 37 6.00 10.44 -12.29
CA LYS A 37 6.37 9.72 -13.51
C LYS A 37 6.68 8.26 -13.19
N THR A 38 6.75 7.41 -14.22
CA THR A 38 7.17 6.01 -14.07
C THR A 38 8.50 5.88 -13.31
N ASP A 39 9.46 6.77 -13.57
CA ASP A 39 10.75 6.78 -12.88
C ASP A 39 10.65 7.08 -11.38
N ASP A 40 9.65 7.87 -10.94
CA ASP A 40 9.42 8.12 -9.51
C ASP A 40 8.91 6.84 -8.81
N PHE A 41 8.18 5.97 -9.51
CA PHE A 41 7.79 4.66 -8.97
C PHE A 41 8.94 3.67 -8.99
N ASN A 42 9.72 3.63 -10.08
CA ASN A 42 10.88 2.73 -10.22
C ASN A 42 11.98 3.04 -9.19
N SER A 43 12.20 4.33 -8.89
CA SER A 43 13.15 4.77 -7.85
C SER A 43 12.60 4.63 -6.42
N GLY A 44 11.31 4.31 -6.27
CA GLY A 44 10.65 4.17 -4.98
C GLY A 44 10.16 5.46 -4.33
N LYS A 45 10.47 6.63 -4.90
CA LYS A 45 10.03 7.96 -4.40
C LYS A 45 8.51 8.09 -4.33
N ALA A 46 7.80 7.48 -5.27
CA ALA A 46 6.33 7.48 -5.33
C ALA A 46 5.69 6.20 -4.75
N MET A 47 6.45 5.31 -4.08
CA MET A 47 5.93 4.07 -3.47
C MET A 47 5.14 4.33 -2.18
N ILE A 48 3.97 4.96 -2.33
CA ILE A 48 3.03 5.24 -1.25
C ILE A 48 1.83 4.29 -1.41
N GLY A 49 1.84 3.21 -0.64
CA GLY A 49 0.76 2.23 -0.60
C GLY A 49 -0.12 2.33 0.65
N THR A 50 -1.19 1.54 0.67
CA THR A 50 -2.13 1.42 1.80
C THR A 50 -1.87 0.18 2.68
N GLY A 51 -0.74 -0.50 2.46
CA GLY A 51 -0.36 -1.71 3.18
C GLY A 51 0.23 -1.45 4.58
N PRO A 52 0.53 -2.52 5.35
CA PRO A 52 1.06 -2.41 6.71
C PRO A 52 2.52 -1.94 6.78
N TYR A 53 3.20 -1.76 5.64
CA TYR A 53 4.58 -1.32 5.54
C TYR A 53 4.73 -0.16 4.55
N LYS A 54 5.70 0.72 4.81
CA LYS A 54 6.15 1.79 3.91
C LYS A 54 7.50 1.43 3.31
N PHE A 55 7.71 1.77 2.05
CA PHE A 55 9.01 1.64 1.41
C PHE A 55 10.01 2.64 2.00
N LYS A 56 11.25 2.20 2.25
CA LYS A 56 12.32 3.05 2.78
C LYS A 56 13.55 3.08 1.87
N GLU A 57 14.01 1.92 1.40
CA GLU A 57 15.21 1.82 0.57
C GLU A 57 15.18 0.56 -0.30
N TYR A 58 15.79 0.63 -1.48
CA TYR A 58 16.14 -0.51 -2.28
C TYR A 58 17.59 -0.40 -2.76
N VAL A 59 18.37 -1.46 -2.55
CA VAL A 59 19.72 -1.63 -3.10
C VAL A 59 19.71 -2.91 -3.92
N ALA A 60 19.87 -2.76 -5.24
CA ALA A 60 19.82 -3.89 -6.16
C ALA A 60 20.88 -4.95 -5.81
N GLY A 61 20.45 -6.21 -5.70
CA GLY A 61 21.33 -7.33 -5.35
C GLY A 61 21.68 -7.45 -3.86
N ASP A 62 21.22 -6.54 -3.01
CA ASP A 62 21.52 -6.54 -1.58
C ASP A 62 20.23 -6.61 -0.74
N ARG A 63 19.46 -5.51 -0.69
CA ARG A 63 18.36 -5.39 0.28
C ARG A 63 17.18 -4.54 -0.19
N VAL A 64 16.03 -4.83 0.41
CA VAL A 64 14.85 -3.96 0.43
C VAL A 64 14.57 -3.62 1.89
N VAL A 65 14.49 -2.34 2.23
CA VAL A 65 14.16 -1.88 3.58
C VAL A 65 12.74 -1.35 3.60
N LEU A 66 11.95 -1.87 4.53
CA LEU A 66 10.57 -1.47 4.78
C LEU A 66 10.40 -1.03 6.22
N GLU A 67 9.58 -0.01 6.44
CA GLU A 67 9.19 0.46 7.78
C GLU A 67 7.75 0.03 8.08
N GLY A 68 7.48 -0.40 9.31
CA GLY A 68 6.11 -0.67 9.75
C GLY A 68 5.24 0.60 9.68
N ALA A 69 4.22 0.58 8.81
CA ALA A 69 3.24 1.65 8.65
C ALA A 69 2.08 1.54 9.65
N PHE A 70 1.87 0.34 10.21
CA PHE A 70 0.76 0.06 11.08
C PHE A 70 0.81 0.96 12.31
N HIS A 71 -0.26 1.70 12.54
CA HIS A 71 -0.45 2.50 13.75
C HIS A 71 -0.69 1.53 14.92
N LEU A 72 0.38 0.94 15.45
CA LEU A 72 0.33 0.35 16.77
C LEU A 72 0.09 1.51 17.73
N ASN A 73 -1.12 1.59 18.28
CA ASN A 73 -1.39 2.39 19.48
C ASN A 73 -0.23 2.15 20.46
N ASN A 74 0.40 3.22 20.98
CA ASN A 74 1.69 3.20 21.69
C ASN A 74 1.77 2.10 22.78
N GLU A 75 0.64 1.70 23.34
CA GLU A 75 0.49 0.62 24.32
C GLU A 75 0.87 -0.78 23.81
N ARG A 76 0.58 -1.13 22.55
CA ARG A 76 0.93 -2.44 21.98
C ARG A 76 2.44 -2.55 21.70
N ARG A 77 3.07 -1.44 21.30
CA ARG A 77 4.51 -1.33 21.09
C ARG A 77 5.28 -1.48 22.41
N ARG A 78 4.79 -0.84 23.48
CA ARG A 78 5.33 -0.99 24.84
C ARG A 78 5.21 -2.41 25.40
N ARG A 79 4.12 -3.13 25.09
CA ARG A 79 3.92 -4.51 25.57
C ARG A 79 4.81 -5.52 24.83
N ALA A 80 5.01 -5.36 23.52
CA ALA A 80 5.91 -6.21 22.73
C ALA A 80 7.39 -6.09 23.19
N LEU A 81 7.85 -4.89 23.55
CA LEU A 81 9.22 -4.65 24.01
C LEU A 81 9.49 -5.09 25.46
N ARG A 82 8.44 -5.29 26.28
CA ARG A 82 8.56 -5.77 27.66
C ARG A 82 8.46 -7.30 27.78
N GLY A 83 8.03 -8.00 26.72
CA GLY A 83 7.86 -9.46 26.72
C GLY A 83 9.06 -10.25 26.17
N SER A 84 10.10 -9.59 25.67
CA SER A 84 11.30 -10.24 25.10
C SER A 84 12.51 -10.18 26.05
N GLY A 85 12.27 -9.97 27.34
CA GLY A 85 13.29 -9.86 28.38
C GLY A 85 12.92 -10.72 29.59
N SER A 86 12.83 -12.02 29.38
CA SER A 86 12.88 -13.04 30.43
C SER A 86 13.58 -14.28 29.88
#